data_AF-A0A852GX84-F1
#
_entry.id   AF-A0A852GX84-F1
#
_cell.length_a   1.000
_cell.length_b   1.000
_cell.length_c   1.000
_cell.angle_alpha   90.00
_cell.angle_beta   90.00
_cell.angle_gamma   90.00
#
_symmetry.space_group_name_H-M   'P 1'
#
loop_
_entity.id
_entity.type
_entity.pdbx_description
1 polymer ?
#
loop_
_entity_poly.entity_id
_entity_poly.type
_entity_poly.pdbx_seq_one_letter_code
_entity_poly.pdbx_strand_id
1 'polypeptide(L)'
;TFQLFTDGITNKLIGCYVGDLTDDVVLVRIYGNKTELLVDRDEEVKSFRVLQAHGCAPQLYCTFNNGLCYEFMQGEALDPEHVCNPDIFRLIARQLAKIHTIHAHNGWIPKSNLWLKMGKYFSLIPTEFTDEEVNKRFLSDIPSPQVLQEEMAWMKERLSNLGSPVVLCHNDLLCKNIIYNKKRG
;
A
#
# COMPACT_ATOMS: atom_id res chain seq x y z
N THR A 1 -15.21 23.52 -3.68
CA THR A 1 -16.11 22.37 -3.38
C THR A 1 -15.25 21.15 -3.07
N PHE A 2 -15.83 20.10 -2.48
CA PHE A 2 -15.08 18.87 -2.19
C PHE A 2 -15.86 17.63 -2.59
N GLN A 3 -15.14 16.57 -2.97
CA GLN A 3 -15.66 15.25 -3.27
C GLN A 3 -15.01 14.22 -2.35
N LEU A 4 -15.82 13.33 -1.76
CA LEU A 4 -15.33 12.23 -0.94
C LEU A 4 -15.12 10.98 -1.81
N PHE A 5 -13.98 10.32 -1.65
CA PHE A 5 -13.68 9.03 -2.24
C PHE A 5 -13.70 7.96 -1.14
N THR A 6 -14.50 6.91 -1.33
CA THR A 6 -14.78 5.90 -0.29
C THR A 6 -14.16 4.54 -0.55
N ASP A 7 -13.37 4.38 -1.62
CA ASP A 7 -12.83 3.08 -2.03
C ASP A 7 -11.62 2.61 -1.18
N GLY A 8 -11.04 3.51 -0.38
CA GLY A 8 -9.91 3.20 0.50
C GLY A 8 -10.35 2.57 1.82
N ILE A 9 -9.76 1.42 2.18
CA ILE A 9 -10.07 0.72 3.44
C ILE A 9 -9.37 1.39 4.64
N THR A 10 -8.12 1.83 4.45
CA THR A 10 -7.24 2.31 5.55
C THR A 10 -7.21 3.82 5.70
N ASN A 11 -7.82 4.58 4.78
CA ASN A 11 -7.74 6.04 4.76
C ASN A 11 -9.02 6.67 4.25
N LYS A 12 -9.28 7.92 4.63
CA LYS A 12 -10.30 8.77 3.99
C LYS A 12 -9.63 9.64 2.95
N LEU A 13 -10.20 9.73 1.75
CA LEU A 13 -9.64 10.51 0.66
C LEU A 13 -10.65 11.56 0.20
N ILE A 14 -10.21 12.82 0.12
CA ILE A 14 -11.04 13.96 -0.24
C ILE A 14 -10.38 14.70 -1.41
N GLY A 15 -11.10 14.90 -2.50
CA GLY A 15 -10.69 15.79 -3.58
C GLY A 15 -11.21 17.20 -3.33
N CYS A 16 -10.33 18.20 -3.34
CA CYS A 16 -10.64 19.60 -3.15
C CYS A 16 -10.35 20.37 -4.44
N TYR A 17 -11.27 21.24 -4.87
CA TYR A 17 -11.14 22.03 -6.09
C TYR A 17 -11.86 23.37 -5.97
N VAL A 18 -11.39 24.35 -6.77
CA VAL A 18 -11.92 25.72 -6.81
C VAL A 18 -12.65 25.95 -8.14
N GLY A 19 -13.92 26.36 -8.08
CA GLY A 19 -14.77 26.53 -9.25
C GLY A 19 -15.22 25.21 -9.87
N ASP A 20 -15.53 25.24 -11.17
CA ASP A 20 -16.00 24.07 -11.95
C ASP A 20 -14.87 23.38 -12.74
N LEU A 21 -13.63 23.85 -12.59
CA LEU A 21 -12.48 23.30 -13.31
C LEU A 21 -11.91 22.12 -12.54
N THR A 22 -12.03 20.92 -13.11
CA THR A 22 -11.48 19.67 -12.58
C THR A 22 -9.97 19.52 -12.84
N ASP A 23 -9.35 20.52 -13.48
CA ASP A 23 -7.93 20.51 -13.82
C ASP A 23 -7.03 20.85 -12.61
N ASP A 24 -7.58 21.50 -11.57
CA ASP A 24 -6.82 21.95 -10.40
C ASP A 24 -7.35 21.29 -9.11
N VAL A 25 -7.42 19.96 -9.13
CA VAL A 25 -7.89 19.14 -8.01
C VAL A 25 -6.71 18.71 -7.15
N VAL A 26 -6.86 18.90 -5.85
CA VAL A 26 -5.89 18.46 -4.83
C VAL A 26 -6.50 17.32 -4.02
N LEU A 27 -5.73 16.24 -3.83
CA LEU A 27 -6.13 15.11 -2.98
C LEU A 27 -5.60 15.27 -1.56
N VAL A 28 -6.52 15.23 -0.61
CA VAL A 28 -6.23 15.19 0.82
C VAL A 28 -6.54 13.79 1.34
N ARG A 29 -5.49 13.05 1.74
CA ARG A 29 -5.60 11.73 2.36
C ARG A 29 -5.43 11.86 3.86
N ILE A 30 -6.44 11.45 4.61
CA ILE A 30 -6.44 11.41 6.07
C ILE A 30 -6.25 9.96 6.52
N TYR A 31 -5.27 9.72 7.40
CA TYR A 31 -4.97 8.40 7.93
C TYR A 31 -6.16 7.83 8.73
N GLY A 32 -6.44 6.54 8.55
CA GLY A 32 -7.46 5.84 9.32
C GLY A 32 -7.09 5.68 10.80
N ASN A 33 -8.08 5.51 11.66
CA ASN A 33 -7.86 5.35 13.10
C ASN A 33 -7.03 4.10 13.40
N LYS A 34 -5.99 4.21 14.25
CA LYS A 34 -5.10 3.11 14.68
C LYS A 34 -4.31 2.42 13.58
N THR A 35 -4.26 2.99 12.38
CA THR A 35 -3.54 2.40 11.26
C THR A 35 -2.01 2.55 11.38
N GLU A 36 -1.53 3.44 12.25
CA GLU A 36 -0.13 3.61 12.62
C GLU A 36 0.49 2.36 13.27
N LEU A 37 -0.33 1.47 13.85
CA LEU A 37 0.12 0.17 14.35
C LEU A 37 0.65 -0.71 13.21
N LEU A 38 0.04 -0.59 12.04
CA LEU A 38 0.36 -1.37 10.84
C LEU A 38 1.27 -0.61 9.86
N VAL A 39 1.13 0.72 9.80
CA VAL A 39 1.81 1.57 8.81
C VAL A 39 2.73 2.56 9.51
N ASP A 40 4.02 2.47 9.22
CA ASP A 40 5.00 3.48 9.60
C ASP A 40 4.88 4.69 8.67
N ARG A 41 4.47 5.83 9.25
CA ARG A 41 4.17 7.06 8.48
C ARG A 41 5.42 7.76 7.97
N ASP A 42 6.54 7.67 8.70
CA ASP A 42 7.80 8.26 8.27
C ASP A 42 8.36 7.49 7.08
N GLU A 43 8.31 6.15 7.12
CA GLU A 43 8.70 5.30 5.99
C GLU A 43 7.75 5.44 4.80
N GLU A 44 6.44 5.64 5.02
CA GLU A 44 5.46 5.93 3.96
C GLU A 44 5.84 7.23 3.23
N VAL A 45 6.11 8.32 3.95
CA VAL A 45 6.49 9.61 3.36
C VAL A 45 7.84 9.52 2.62
N LYS A 46 8.84 8.84 3.19
CA LYS A 46 10.12 8.61 2.51
C LYS A 46 9.93 7.85 1.20
N SER A 47 9.17 6.75 1.24
CA SER A 47 8.87 5.93 0.06
C SER A 47 8.13 6.74 -1.01
N PHE A 48 7.15 7.54 -0.59
CA PHE A 48 6.38 8.41 -1.49
C PHE A 48 7.30 9.39 -2.22
N ARG A 49 8.20 10.07 -1.50
CA ARG A 49 9.15 11.03 -2.10
C ARG A 49 10.11 10.36 -3.08
N VAL A 50 10.59 9.16 -2.76
CA VAL A 50 11.45 8.38 -3.67
C VAL A 50 10.70 8.02 -4.95
N LEU A 51 9.46 7.55 -4.84
CA LEU A 51 8.62 7.23 -6.00
C LEU A 51 8.32 8.47 -6.84
N GLN A 52 8.02 9.60 -6.20
CA GLN A 52 7.77 10.87 -6.89
C GLN A 52 9.01 11.33 -7.68
N ALA A 53 10.20 11.24 -7.08
CA ALA A 53 11.46 11.60 -7.76
C ALA A 53 11.74 10.76 -9.01
N HIS A 54 11.15 9.57 -9.12
CA HIS A 54 11.25 8.67 -10.26
C HIS A 54 9.99 8.65 -11.14
N GLY A 55 9.07 9.61 -10.95
CA GLY A 55 7.83 9.70 -11.73
C GLY A 55 6.86 8.53 -11.52
N CYS A 56 6.97 7.83 -10.39
CA CYS A 56 6.14 6.67 -10.01
C CYS A 56 5.09 7.01 -8.94
N ALA A 57 5.04 8.25 -8.46
CA ALA A 57 3.99 8.77 -7.58
C ALA A 57 3.61 10.21 -7.99
N PRO A 58 2.38 10.65 -7.71
CA PRO A 58 1.96 12.03 -7.94
C PRO A 58 2.80 13.04 -7.16
N GLN A 59 2.70 14.31 -7.50
CA GLN A 59 3.38 15.36 -6.76
C GLN A 59 2.84 15.48 -5.32
N LEU A 60 3.69 15.25 -4.32
CA LEU A 60 3.38 15.53 -2.92
C LEU A 60 3.50 17.03 -2.66
N TYR A 61 2.41 17.68 -2.24
CA TYR A 61 2.39 19.09 -1.90
C TYR A 61 2.81 19.34 -0.46
N CYS A 62 2.21 18.61 0.49
CA CYS A 62 2.57 18.73 1.89
C CYS A 62 2.19 17.48 2.70
N THR A 63 2.72 17.42 3.92
CA THR A 63 2.42 16.40 4.92
C THR A 63 1.96 17.08 6.20
N PHE A 64 1.07 16.43 6.94
CA PHE A 64 0.55 16.91 8.22
C PHE A 64 0.41 15.73 9.19
N ASN A 65 0.19 16.02 10.47
CA ASN A 65 0.28 14.99 11.53
C ASN A 65 -0.65 13.77 11.31
N ASN A 66 -1.77 13.95 10.63
CA ASN A 66 -2.75 12.90 10.36
C ASN A 66 -2.99 12.64 8.86
N GLY A 67 -2.05 12.97 7.98
CA GLY A 67 -2.22 12.70 6.55
C GLY A 67 -1.30 13.45 5.59
N LEU A 68 -1.69 13.41 4.31
CA LEU A 68 -0.91 13.88 3.17
C LEU A 68 -1.79 14.65 2.18
N CYS A 69 -1.18 15.56 1.46
CA CYS A 69 -1.79 16.34 0.39
C CYS A 69 -0.97 16.19 -0.89
N TYR A 70 -1.57 15.70 -1.98
CA TYR A 70 -0.88 15.41 -3.23
C TYR A 70 -1.76 15.64 -4.47
N GLU A 71 -1.13 15.67 -5.63
CA GLU A 71 -1.76 15.85 -6.94
C GLU A 71 -2.84 14.78 -7.22
N PHE A 72 -3.97 15.23 -7.79
CA PHE A 72 -5.01 14.33 -8.28
C PHE A 72 -4.59 13.68 -9.61
N MET A 73 -4.56 12.35 -9.63
CA MET A 73 -4.26 11.60 -10.83
C MET A 73 -5.53 11.40 -11.67
N GLN A 74 -5.57 12.06 -12.83
CA GLN A 74 -6.65 11.89 -13.80
C GLN A 74 -6.69 10.45 -14.34
N GLY A 75 -7.86 9.82 -14.26
CA GLY A 75 -8.08 8.47 -14.75
C GLY A 75 -9.15 7.75 -13.95
N GLU A 76 -9.29 6.45 -14.22
CA GLU A 76 -10.24 5.57 -13.55
C GLU A 76 -9.48 4.51 -12.76
N ALA A 77 -9.93 4.22 -11.53
CA ALA A 77 -9.39 3.13 -10.74
C ALA A 77 -9.83 1.79 -11.34
N LEU A 78 -8.90 0.85 -11.51
CA LEU A 78 -9.19 -0.41 -12.18
C LEU A 78 -10.10 -1.35 -11.37
N ASP A 79 -10.65 -2.33 -12.07
CA ASP A 79 -11.45 -3.44 -11.55
C ASP A 79 -10.83 -4.78 -12.02
N PRO A 80 -11.18 -5.91 -11.40
CA PRO A 80 -10.59 -7.22 -11.74
C PRO A 80 -10.66 -7.59 -13.23
N GLU A 81 -11.74 -7.22 -13.92
CA GLU A 81 -11.89 -7.44 -15.36
C GLU A 81 -10.87 -6.66 -16.19
N HIS A 82 -10.46 -5.47 -15.73
CA HIS A 82 -9.53 -4.61 -16.45
C HIS A 82 -8.11 -5.19 -16.43
N VAL A 83 -7.67 -5.75 -15.30
CA VAL A 83 -6.30 -6.28 -15.17
C VAL A 83 -6.07 -7.56 -15.97
N CYS A 84 -7.14 -8.23 -16.40
CA CYS A 84 -7.08 -9.37 -17.32
C CYS A 84 -6.89 -8.94 -18.78
N ASN A 85 -7.10 -7.67 -19.13
CA ASN A 85 -6.88 -7.19 -20.49
C ASN A 85 -5.36 -7.15 -20.79
N PRO A 86 -4.88 -7.85 -21.85
CA PRO A 86 -3.46 -7.89 -22.19
C PRO A 86 -2.80 -6.53 -22.41
N ASP A 87 -3.56 -5.53 -22.88
CA ASP A 87 -3.01 -4.19 -23.11
C ASP A 87 -2.78 -3.46 -21.79
N ILE A 88 -3.71 -3.58 -20.83
CA ILE A 88 -3.60 -2.98 -19.50
C ILE A 88 -2.57 -3.72 -18.65
N PHE A 89 -2.59 -5.05 -18.65
CA PHE A 89 -1.62 -5.87 -17.91
C PHE A 89 -0.17 -5.52 -18.27
N ARG A 90 0.12 -5.30 -19.56
CA ARG A 90 1.46 -4.88 -20.02
C ARG A 90 1.85 -3.51 -19.47
N LEU A 91 0.92 -2.57 -19.36
CA LEU A 91 1.18 -1.26 -18.76
C LEU A 91 1.49 -1.38 -17.27
N ILE A 92 0.73 -2.19 -16.53
CA ILE A 92 0.96 -2.48 -15.11
C ILE A 92 2.36 -3.08 -14.92
N ALA A 93 2.71 -4.11 -15.70
CA ALA A 93 4.01 -4.77 -15.62
C ALA A 93 5.17 -3.79 -15.90
N ARG A 94 5.02 -2.87 -16.88
CA ARG A 94 6.03 -1.83 -17.15
C ARG A 94 6.18 -0.85 -15.99
N GLN A 95 5.09 -0.44 -15.34
CA GLN A 95 5.16 0.47 -14.20
C GLN A 95 5.77 -0.21 -12.96
N LEU A 96 5.42 -1.47 -12.71
CA LEU A 96 6.07 -2.27 -11.66
C LEU A 96 7.56 -2.43 -11.92
N ALA A 97 7.96 -2.71 -13.16
CA ALA A 97 9.37 -2.81 -13.52
C ALA A 97 10.12 -1.50 -13.22
N LYS A 98 9.53 -0.33 -13.54
CA LYS A 98 10.12 0.97 -13.18
C LYS A 98 10.33 1.08 -11.66
N ILE A 99 9.31 0.77 -10.85
CA ILE A 99 9.42 0.81 -9.39
C ILE A 99 10.51 -0.14 -8.90
N HIS A 100 10.54 -1.38 -9.38
CA HIS A 100 11.51 -2.39 -8.97
C HIS A 100 12.95 -2.05 -9.37
N THR A 101 13.15 -1.21 -10.39
CA THR A 101 14.47 -0.71 -10.82
C THR A 101 14.96 0.51 -10.03
N ILE A 102 14.17 1.06 -9.10
CA ILE A 102 14.63 2.14 -8.22
C ILE A 102 15.57 1.52 -7.18
N HIS A 103 16.87 1.78 -7.34
CA HIS A 103 17.90 1.31 -6.43
C HIS A 103 18.21 2.39 -5.40
N ALA A 104 18.55 1.96 -4.18
CA ALA A 104 19.22 2.84 -3.24
C ALA A 104 20.59 3.21 -3.83
N HIS A 105 20.70 4.43 -4.38
CA HIS A 105 21.99 5.08 -4.56
C HIS A 105 22.71 4.97 -3.21
N ASN A 106 24.01 4.65 -3.19
CA ASN A 106 24.91 4.50 -2.02
C ASN A 106 25.43 3.09 -1.73
N GLY A 107 25.22 2.09 -2.61
CA GLY A 107 25.89 0.79 -2.51
C GLY A 107 25.40 -0.10 -1.35
N TRP A 108 24.26 0.23 -0.75
CA TRP A 108 23.60 -0.59 0.26
C TRP A 108 22.92 -1.80 -0.39
N ILE A 109 23.12 -2.98 0.19
CA ILE A 109 22.39 -4.19 -0.19
C ILE A 109 20.96 -4.06 0.38
N PRO A 110 19.91 -4.06 -0.47
CA PRO A 110 18.53 -3.99 0.01
C PRO A 110 18.21 -5.15 0.95
N LYS A 111 17.59 -4.86 2.09
CA LYS A 111 17.11 -5.87 3.03
C LYS A 111 15.59 -5.88 3.04
N SER A 112 15.01 -7.07 2.88
CA SER A 112 13.56 -7.23 2.95
C SER A 112 13.09 -6.99 4.39
N ASN A 113 12.06 -6.15 4.54
CA ASN A 113 11.38 -5.90 5.81
C ASN A 113 10.16 -6.81 6.03
N LEU A 114 9.88 -7.75 5.11
CA LEU A 114 8.68 -8.60 5.12
C LEU A 114 8.53 -9.35 6.45
N TRP A 115 9.56 -10.10 6.84
CA TRP A 115 9.52 -10.94 8.04
C TRP A 115 9.45 -10.13 9.35
N LEU A 116 10.10 -8.97 9.38
CA LEU A 116 10.03 -8.04 10.51
C LEU A 116 8.61 -7.48 10.66
N LYS A 117 7.98 -7.08 9.54
CA LYS A 117 6.59 -6.61 9.52
C LYS A 117 5.60 -7.69 9.96
N MET A 118 5.75 -8.92 9.46
CA MET A 118 4.89 -10.03 9.88
C MET A 118 5.00 -10.31 11.38
N GLY A 119 6.22 -10.33 11.93
CA GLY A 119 6.43 -10.46 13.38
C GLY A 119 5.75 -9.36 14.19
N LYS A 120 5.85 -8.10 13.72
CA LYS A 120 5.13 -6.97 14.34
C LYS A 120 3.62 -7.18 14.29
N TYR A 121 3.06 -7.66 13.18
CA TYR A 121 1.62 -7.93 13.09
C TYR A 121 1.18 -9.03 14.05
N PHE A 122 1.96 -10.10 14.19
CA PHE A 122 1.66 -11.15 15.15
C PHE A 122 1.70 -10.66 16.60
N SER A 123 2.59 -9.72 16.94
CA SER A 123 2.60 -9.11 18.28
C SER A 123 1.38 -8.24 18.59
N LEU A 124 0.59 -7.87 17.58
CA LEU A 124 -0.64 -7.10 17.74
C LEU A 124 -1.89 -8.00 17.87
N ILE A 125 -1.76 -9.31 17.65
CA ILE A 125 -2.87 -10.24 17.80
C ILE A 125 -3.23 -10.32 19.28
N PRO A 126 -4.49 -10.05 19.67
CA PRO A 126 -4.90 -10.14 21.07
C PRO A 126 -4.91 -11.60 21.54
N THR A 127 -4.75 -11.80 22.84
CA THR A 127 -4.90 -13.13 23.45
C THR A 127 -6.36 -13.53 23.60
N GLU A 128 -7.24 -12.53 23.77
CA GLU A 128 -8.69 -12.72 23.93
C GLU A 128 -9.45 -11.45 23.54
N PHE A 129 -10.75 -11.61 23.28
CA PHE A 129 -11.69 -10.52 23.09
C PHE A 129 -12.68 -10.46 24.26
N THR A 130 -13.15 -9.25 24.60
CA THR A 130 -14.14 -9.03 25.66
C THR A 130 -15.52 -9.58 25.32
N ASP A 131 -15.86 -9.64 24.03
CA ASP A 131 -17.10 -10.24 23.54
C ASP A 131 -16.92 -11.76 23.43
N GLU A 132 -17.77 -12.51 24.14
CA GLU A 132 -17.62 -13.96 24.28
C GLU A 132 -17.80 -14.72 22.96
N GLU A 133 -18.75 -14.30 22.11
CA GLU A 133 -18.99 -14.93 20.82
C GLU A 133 -17.85 -14.64 19.84
N VAL A 134 -17.34 -13.41 19.85
CA VAL A 134 -16.14 -13.05 19.07
C VAL A 134 -14.91 -13.80 19.57
N ASN A 135 -14.72 -13.91 20.89
CA ASN A 135 -13.59 -14.59 21.48
C ASN A 135 -13.62 -16.10 21.17
N LYS A 136 -14.80 -16.72 21.27
CA LYS A 136 -14.99 -18.13 20.94
C LYS A 136 -14.64 -18.41 19.48
N ARG A 137 -15.12 -17.58 18.56
CA ARG A 137 -14.76 -17.67 17.14
C ARG A 137 -13.28 -17.43 16.90
N PHE A 138 -12.69 -16.45 17.57
CA PHE A 138 -11.26 -16.17 17.47
C PHE A 138 -10.44 -17.39 17.89
N LEU A 139 -10.76 -18.01 19.02
CA LEU A 139 -10.04 -19.18 19.53
C LEU A 139 -10.30 -20.46 18.71
N SER A 140 -11.43 -20.56 18.00
CA SER A 140 -11.75 -21.72 17.15
C SER A 140 -11.20 -21.60 15.73
N ASP A 141 -11.32 -20.41 15.12
CA ASP A 141 -11.10 -20.20 13.69
C ASP A 141 -9.66 -19.79 13.40
N ILE A 142 -8.96 -19.19 14.37
CA ILE A 142 -7.59 -18.68 14.21
C ILE A 142 -6.59 -19.64 14.86
N PRO A 143 -5.53 -20.05 14.13
CA PRO A 143 -4.46 -20.86 14.72
C PRO A 143 -3.79 -20.16 15.90
N SER A 144 -3.25 -20.95 16.83
CA SER A 144 -2.55 -20.40 17.98
C SER A 144 -1.32 -19.57 17.56
N PRO A 145 -0.88 -18.60 18.37
CA PRO A 145 0.31 -17.80 18.07
C PRO A 145 1.56 -18.66 17.79
N GLN A 146 1.69 -19.80 18.46
CA GLN A 146 2.79 -20.75 18.21
C GLN A 146 2.72 -21.33 16.80
N VAL A 147 1.55 -21.82 16.37
CA VAL A 147 1.36 -22.37 15.02
C VAL A 147 1.64 -21.30 13.96
N LEU A 148 1.16 -20.07 14.16
CA LEU A 148 1.44 -18.96 13.24
C LEU A 148 2.94 -18.65 13.13
N GLN A 149 3.69 -18.73 14.23
CA GLN A 149 5.15 -18.55 14.24
C GLN A 149 5.88 -19.68 13.49
N GLU A 150 5.45 -20.93 13.69
CA GLU A 150 6.00 -22.10 13.00
C GLU A 150 5.75 -22.01 11.48
N GLU A 151 4.53 -21.66 11.06
CA GLU A 151 4.18 -21.44 9.64
C GLU A 151 4.99 -20.29 9.02
N MET A 152 5.21 -19.20 9.75
CA MET A 152 6.06 -18.10 9.28
C MET A 152 7.52 -18.53 9.14
N ALA A 153 8.05 -19.32 10.08
CA ALA A 153 9.41 -19.84 10.00
C ALA A 153 9.57 -20.76 8.77
N TRP A 154 8.60 -21.64 8.54
CA TRP A 154 8.54 -22.51 7.37
C TRP A 154 8.49 -21.71 6.06
N MET A 155 7.61 -20.71 5.94
CA MET A 155 7.55 -19.83 4.77
C MET A 155 8.88 -19.10 4.54
N LYS A 156 9.51 -18.61 5.62
CA LYS A 156 10.78 -17.90 5.54
C LYS A 156 11.89 -18.79 5.01
N GLU A 157 12.00 -20.02 5.49
CA GLU A 157 12.97 -20.99 4.99
C GLU A 157 12.76 -21.25 3.50
N ARG A 158 11.52 -21.52 3.08
CA ARG A 158 11.21 -21.87 1.69
C ARG A 158 11.39 -20.70 0.72
N LEU A 159 10.90 -19.51 1.07
CA LEU A 159 10.91 -18.35 0.17
C LEU A 159 12.29 -17.68 0.09
N SER A 160 13.10 -17.72 1.16
CA SER A 160 14.46 -17.17 1.13
C SER A 160 15.38 -17.93 0.17
N ASN A 161 15.08 -19.21 -0.08
CA ASN A 161 15.86 -20.07 -0.97
C ASN A 161 15.53 -19.90 -2.46
N LEU A 162 14.50 -19.12 -2.83
CA LEU A 162 14.10 -18.91 -4.22
C LEU A 162 15.04 -17.96 -4.99
N GLY A 163 15.94 -17.26 -4.31
CA GLY A 163 16.85 -16.29 -4.95
C GLY A 163 16.13 -15.08 -5.56
N SER A 164 14.89 -14.79 -5.14
CA SER A 164 14.15 -13.62 -5.61
C SER A 164 14.86 -12.33 -5.18
N PRO A 165 15.15 -11.39 -6.09
CA PRO A 165 15.86 -10.17 -5.76
C PRO A 165 15.01 -9.30 -4.83
N VAL A 166 15.66 -8.71 -3.82
CA VAL A 166 15.03 -7.72 -2.95
C VAL A 166 15.05 -6.37 -3.66
N VAL A 167 13.86 -5.86 -3.97
CA VAL A 167 13.65 -4.59 -4.67
C VAL A 167 12.67 -3.70 -3.92
N LEU A 168 12.58 -2.43 -4.30
CA LEU A 168 11.48 -1.57 -3.85
C LEU A 168 10.17 -2.11 -4.43
N CYS A 169 9.19 -2.39 -3.58
CA CYS A 169 7.90 -2.96 -3.96
C CYS A 169 6.75 -2.07 -3.50
N HIS A 170 5.63 -2.05 -4.26
CA HIS A 170 4.39 -1.40 -3.83
C HIS A 170 3.75 -2.12 -2.62
N ASN A 171 3.84 -3.45 -2.57
CA ASN A 171 3.32 -4.35 -1.52
C ASN A 171 1.78 -4.39 -1.34
N ASP A 172 1.03 -3.49 -1.99
CA ASP A 172 -0.45 -3.48 -1.91
C ASP A 172 -1.08 -3.22 -3.30
N LEU A 173 -0.80 -4.07 -4.28
CA LEU A 173 -1.19 -3.84 -5.68
C LEU A 173 -2.64 -4.26 -6.01
N LEU A 174 -3.59 -3.82 -5.18
CA LEU A 174 -5.02 -4.01 -5.43
C LEU A 174 -5.48 -3.22 -6.66
N CYS A 175 -6.51 -3.69 -7.38
CA CYS A 175 -7.00 -3.02 -8.60
C CYS A 175 -7.33 -1.54 -8.38
N LYS A 176 -7.93 -1.21 -7.23
CA LYS A 176 -8.29 0.16 -6.86
C LYS A 176 -7.10 1.08 -6.57
N ASN A 177 -5.89 0.52 -6.40
CA ASN A 177 -4.65 1.29 -6.29
C ASN A 177 -3.99 1.54 -7.66
N ILE A 178 -4.59 1.07 -8.76
CA ILE A 178 -4.10 1.30 -10.11
C ILE A 178 -5.04 2.26 -10.82
N ILE A 179 -4.51 3.43 -11.19
CA ILE A 179 -5.25 4.44 -11.95
C ILE A 179 -4.86 4.36 -13.42
N TYR A 180 -5.84 4.13 -14.28
CA TYR A 180 -5.64 4.09 -15.73
C TYR A 180 -6.16 5.36 -16.39
N ASN A 181 -5.31 6.00 -17.19
CA ASN A 181 -5.66 7.17 -17.97
C ASN A 181 -5.72 6.81 -19.46
N LYS A 182 -6.93 6.57 -19.96
CA LYS A 182 -7.16 6.18 -21.37
C LYS A 182 -6.60 7.18 -22.40
N LYS A 183 -6.47 8.47 -22.06
CA LYS A 183 -5.92 9.49 -22.97
C LYS A 183 -4.40 9.41 -23.09
N ARG A 184 -3.70 8.93 -22.05
CA ARG A 184 -2.24 8.85 -22.00
C ARG A 184 -1.70 7.48 -22.44
N GLY A 185 -2.56 6.45 -22.47
CA GLY A 185 -2.18 5.06 -22.72
C GLY A 185 -1.28 4.52 -21.63
#